data_AF-A0A941GCX1-F1
#
_entry.id   AF-A0A941GCX1-F1
#
_cell.length_a   1.000
_cell.length_b   1.000
_cell.length_c   1.000
_cell.angle_alpha   90.00
_cell.angle_beta   90.00
_cell.angle_gamma   90.00
#
_symmetry.space_group_name_H-M   'P 1'
#
loop_
_entity.id
_entity.type
_entity.pdbx_description
1 polymer ?
#
loop_
_entity_poly.entity_id
_entity_poly.type
_entity_poly.pdbx_seq_one_letter_code
_entity_poly.pdbx_strand_id
1 'polypeptide(L)'
;MALMSRCLSAIALSALSAAGAAHAAPVACPEAAGIVAAAYQDASAPDKLGRVRLSGSGDFIALQSGNRSNPFAVTCKAWPAKPELLLAAVPVMRDLSDAKAADGHDGDLDVLVLERAT
;
A
#
# COMPACT_ATOMS: atom_id res chain seq x y z
N MET A 1 50.78 37.48 -28.42
CA MET A 1 50.98 37.49 -26.95
C MET A 1 50.18 38.64 -26.37
N ALA A 2 48.94 38.39 -25.93
CA ALA A 2 48.17 39.24 -25.01
C ALA A 2 46.94 38.43 -24.53
N LEU A 3 46.82 38.34 -23.20
CA LEU A 3 45.82 37.61 -22.42
C LEU A 3 44.36 37.99 -22.74
N MET A 4 43.51 37.01 -23.04
CA MET A 4 42.07 37.00 -22.75
C MET A 4 41.89 35.92 -21.67
N SER A 5 41.95 36.19 -20.36
CA SER A 5 41.11 37.06 -19.54
C SER A 5 39.61 36.81 -19.72
N ARG A 6 39.07 36.09 -18.73
CA ARG A 6 37.67 36.06 -18.29
C ARG A 6 36.68 35.27 -19.15
N CYS A 7 36.44 34.03 -18.74
CA CYS A 7 35.08 33.49 -18.55
C CYS A 7 35.13 32.25 -17.63
N LEU A 8 35.75 32.39 -16.45
CA LEU A 8 35.54 31.47 -15.32
C LEU A 8 34.34 31.98 -14.51
N SER A 9 33.13 31.93 -15.06
CA SER A 9 31.90 32.25 -14.32
C SER A 9 30.68 31.81 -15.12
N ALA A 10 30.25 30.56 -14.95
CA ALA A 10 28.83 30.14 -14.99
C ALA A 10 28.71 28.60 -15.03
N ILE A 11 29.21 27.88 -14.02
CA ILE A 11 28.74 26.50 -13.77
C ILE A 11 28.55 26.36 -12.27
N ALA A 12 27.58 27.07 -11.71
CA ALA A 12 27.16 26.90 -10.34
C ALA A 12 25.67 27.22 -10.25
N LEU A 13 24.81 26.24 -10.61
CA LEU A 13 23.49 26.00 -10.01
C LEU A 13 22.79 24.83 -10.73
N SER A 14 23.18 23.60 -10.41
CA SER A 14 22.40 22.40 -10.76
C SER A 14 22.39 21.41 -9.59
N ALA A 15 22.22 21.93 -8.38
CA ALA A 15 22.19 21.15 -7.14
C ALA A 15 20.93 21.43 -6.30
N LEU A 16 19.75 21.51 -6.93
CA LEU A 16 18.50 21.61 -6.17
C LEU A 16 17.32 20.91 -6.86
N SER A 17 17.49 19.64 -7.20
CA SER A 17 16.36 18.77 -7.55
C SER A 17 16.65 17.31 -7.22
N ALA A 18 17.20 17.07 -6.02
CA ALA A 18 16.95 15.79 -5.35
C ALA A 18 15.61 15.94 -4.62
N ALA A 19 14.51 16.14 -5.38
CA ALA A 19 13.20 15.82 -4.85
C ALA A 19 13.29 14.35 -4.46
N GLY A 20 13.25 14.09 -3.15
CA GLY A 20 13.45 12.75 -2.62
C GLY A 20 12.64 11.77 -3.45
N ALA A 21 13.31 10.75 -4.00
CA ALA A 21 12.62 9.66 -4.65
C ALA A 21 11.69 9.05 -3.59
N ALA A 22 10.42 9.43 -3.64
CA ALA A 22 9.37 8.87 -2.81
C ALA A 22 9.17 7.45 -3.31
N HIS A 23 9.99 6.54 -2.80
CA HIS A 23 9.76 5.13 -2.99
C HIS A 23 8.49 4.81 -2.19
N ALA A 24 7.41 4.51 -2.90
CA ALA A 24 6.23 3.90 -2.31
C ALA A 24 6.60 2.46 -1.89
N ALA A 25 7.40 2.34 -0.83
CA ALA A 25 7.52 1.07 -0.14
C ALA A 25 6.13 0.75 0.43
N PRO A 26 5.62 -0.47 0.25
CA PRO A 26 4.41 -0.89 0.94
C PRO A 26 4.59 -0.64 2.42
N VAL A 27 3.81 0.30 2.98
CA VAL A 27 3.81 0.51 4.42
C VAL A 27 3.06 -0.68 5.00
N ALA A 28 3.80 -1.55 5.70
CA ALA A 28 3.22 -2.69 6.37
C ALA A 28 2.10 -2.21 7.32
N CYS A 29 0.98 -2.93 7.32
CA CYS A 29 -0.10 -2.71 8.27
C CYS A 29 -0.09 -3.82 9.33
N PRO A 30 0.65 -3.65 10.45
CA PRO A 30 0.68 -4.65 11.51
C PRO A 30 -0.70 -4.87 12.17
N GLU A 31 -1.58 -3.87 12.13
CA GLU A 31 -2.94 -3.92 12.67
C GLU A 31 -3.95 -4.62 11.76
N ALA A 32 -3.55 -5.01 10.54
CA ALA A 32 -4.45 -5.49 9.49
C ALA A 32 -5.39 -6.62 9.95
N ALA A 33 -4.87 -7.60 10.70
CA ALA A 33 -5.68 -8.72 11.19
C ALA A 33 -6.80 -8.25 12.13
N GLY A 34 -6.50 -7.32 13.03
CA GLY A 34 -7.49 -6.75 13.96
C GLY A 34 -8.50 -5.87 13.26
N ILE A 35 -8.05 -5.06 12.29
CA ILE A 35 -8.92 -4.22 11.46
C ILE A 35 -9.91 -5.08 10.68
N VAL A 36 -9.42 -6.11 9.99
CA VAL A 36 -10.28 -7.00 9.20
C VAL A 36 -11.26 -7.76 10.09
N ALA A 37 -10.82 -8.27 11.23
CA ALA A 37 -11.71 -8.95 12.19
C ALA A 37 -12.80 -8.02 12.75
N ALA A 38 -12.49 -6.74 12.96
CA ALA A 38 -13.46 -5.76 13.48
C ALA A 38 -14.45 -5.30 12.40
N ALA A 39 -13.97 -5.04 11.17
CA ALA A 39 -14.78 -4.47 10.10
C ALA A 39 -15.61 -5.51 9.32
N TYR A 40 -15.16 -6.77 9.26
CA TYR A 40 -15.79 -7.82 8.47
C TYR A 40 -16.26 -8.96 9.39
N GLN A 41 -17.45 -8.81 9.98
CA GLN A 41 -17.98 -9.72 11.01
C GLN A 41 -18.22 -11.16 10.52
N ASP A 42 -18.45 -11.35 9.21
CA ASP A 42 -18.67 -12.66 8.59
C ASP A 42 -17.40 -13.27 7.96
N ALA A 43 -16.24 -12.76 8.34
CA ALA A 43 -14.94 -13.19 7.83
C ALA A 43 -14.43 -14.47 8.51
N SER A 44 -13.83 -15.36 7.72
CA SER A 44 -13.16 -16.55 8.25
C SER A 44 -11.85 -16.21 8.98
N ALA A 45 -11.33 -17.15 9.77
CA ALA A 45 -9.94 -17.07 10.20
C ALA A 45 -9.00 -17.05 8.96
N PRO A 46 -7.83 -16.38 9.04
CA PRO A 46 -6.85 -16.37 7.96
C PRO A 46 -6.32 -17.78 7.62
N ASP A 47 -6.17 -18.08 6.33
CA ASP A 47 -5.53 -19.32 5.86
C ASP A 47 -3.98 -19.26 5.97
N LYS A 48 -3.30 -20.34 5.57
CA LYS A 48 -1.82 -20.42 5.61
C LYS A 48 -1.12 -19.38 4.73
N LEU A 49 -1.83 -18.80 3.76
CA LEU A 49 -1.36 -17.74 2.88
C LEU A 49 -1.74 -16.35 3.41
N GLY A 50 -2.37 -16.27 4.59
CA GLY A 50 -2.87 -15.03 5.18
C GLY A 50 -4.16 -14.53 4.55
N ARG A 51 -4.90 -15.35 3.78
CA ARG A 51 -6.17 -14.92 3.18
C ARG A 51 -7.33 -15.14 4.13
N VAL A 52 -8.13 -14.10 4.30
CA VAL A 52 -9.38 -14.09 5.05
C VAL A 52 -10.52 -14.21 4.04
N ARG A 53 -11.35 -15.25 4.11
CA ARG A 53 -12.48 -15.45 3.18
C ARG A 53 -13.72 -14.75 3.71
N LEU A 54 -14.44 -14.06 2.83
CA LEU A 54 -15.72 -13.45 3.15
C LEU A 54 -16.86 -14.43 2.84
N SER A 55 -17.82 -14.54 3.75
CA SER A 55 -18.96 -15.43 3.58
C SER A 55 -19.86 -14.97 2.43
N GLY A 56 -20.31 -15.92 1.59
CA GLY A 56 -21.36 -15.68 0.60
C GLY A 56 -20.92 -15.22 -0.79
N SER A 57 -19.70 -14.71 -0.98
CA SER A 57 -19.24 -14.19 -2.28
C SER A 57 -18.03 -14.91 -2.88
N GLY A 58 -17.31 -15.71 -2.08
CA GLY A 58 -16.04 -16.34 -2.51
C GLY A 58 -14.85 -15.37 -2.47
N ASP A 59 -15.10 -14.09 -2.17
CA ASP A 59 -14.10 -13.04 -2.06
C ASP A 59 -13.14 -13.31 -0.89
N PHE A 60 -11.98 -12.68 -0.96
CA PHE A 60 -10.98 -12.74 0.10
C PHE A 60 -10.26 -11.41 0.29
N ILE A 61 -9.81 -11.20 1.52
CA ILE A 61 -8.89 -10.13 1.90
C ILE A 61 -7.54 -10.76 2.20
N ALA A 62 -6.47 -10.25 1.60
CA ALA A 62 -5.14 -10.72 1.90
C ALA A 62 -4.53 -9.94 3.07
N LEU A 63 -4.15 -10.66 4.12
CA LEU A 63 -3.22 -10.16 5.12
C LEU A 63 -1.79 -10.34 4.60
N GLN A 64 -0.90 -9.40 4.92
CA GLN A 64 0.51 -9.54 4.60
C GLN A 64 1.05 -10.81 5.27
N SER A 65 1.48 -11.80 4.47
CA SER A 65 1.96 -13.09 4.96
C SER A 65 3.36 -13.41 4.44
N GLY A 66 4.28 -13.68 5.37
CA GLY A 66 5.68 -13.98 5.06
C GLY A 66 6.45 -12.78 4.50
N ASN A 67 7.58 -13.07 3.83
CA ASN A 67 8.50 -12.06 3.28
C ASN A 67 8.19 -11.66 1.83
N ARG A 68 7.13 -12.22 1.22
CA ARG A 68 6.73 -11.91 -0.15
C ARG A 68 5.81 -10.70 -0.17
N SER A 69 6.15 -9.70 -0.96
CA SER A 69 5.27 -8.57 -1.23
C SER A 69 4.00 -9.09 -1.92
N ASN A 70 2.84 -8.83 -1.32
CA ASN A 70 1.55 -9.09 -1.92
C ASN A 70 0.93 -7.73 -2.26
N PRO A 71 0.73 -7.39 -3.54
CA PRO A 71 0.18 -6.09 -3.94
C PRO A 71 -1.26 -5.89 -3.48
N PHE A 72 -1.96 -6.96 -3.10
CA PHE A 72 -3.34 -6.95 -2.61
C PHE A 72 -3.43 -7.05 -1.08
N ALA A 73 -2.31 -6.98 -0.37
CA ALA A 73 -2.33 -6.98 1.09
C ALA A 73 -2.93 -5.67 1.64
N VAL A 74 -3.60 -5.76 2.78
CA VAL A 74 -4.04 -4.59 3.53
C VAL A 74 -2.86 -3.66 3.81
N THR A 75 -3.03 -2.37 3.51
CA THR A 75 -2.03 -1.33 3.77
C THR A 75 -2.60 -0.23 4.64
N CYS A 76 -1.75 0.37 5.48
CA CYS A 76 -2.17 1.36 6.44
C CYS A 76 -1.25 2.59 6.43
N LYS A 77 -1.81 3.78 6.64
CA LYS A 77 -1.08 5.04 6.68
C LYS A 77 -1.73 6.01 7.67
N ALA A 78 -0.92 6.85 8.33
CA ALA A 78 -1.47 8.00 9.05
C ALA A 78 -2.22 8.94 8.10
N TRP A 79 -3.38 9.42 8.52
CA TRP A 79 -4.08 10.44 7.75
C TRP A 79 -3.29 11.75 7.80
N PRO A 80 -2.84 12.34 6.66
CA PRO A 80 -1.91 13.47 6.68
C PRO A 80 -2.42 14.72 7.41
N ALA A 81 -3.71 15.02 7.28
CA ALA A 81 -4.36 16.16 7.93
C ALA A 81 -4.84 15.90 9.37
N LYS A 82 -4.84 14.63 9.81
CA LYS A 82 -5.39 14.16 11.09
C LYS A 82 -4.57 12.96 11.58
N PRO A 83 -3.34 13.17 12.09
CA PRO A 83 -2.42 12.07 12.41
C PRO A 83 -2.93 11.08 13.46
N GLU A 84 -3.91 11.49 14.26
CA GLU A 84 -4.67 10.65 15.20
C GLU A 84 -5.55 9.60 14.50
N LEU A 85 -5.79 9.75 13.20
CA LEU A 85 -6.53 8.79 12.39
C LEU A 85 -5.58 7.91 11.55
N LEU A 86 -6.04 6.69 11.33
CA LEU A 86 -5.43 5.70 10.46
C LEU A 86 -6.32 5.51 9.22
N LEU A 87 -5.70 5.61 8.05
CA LEU A 87 -6.25 5.16 6.78
C LEU A 87 -5.84 3.71 6.57
N ALA A 88 -6.81 2.81 6.47
CA ALA A 88 -6.58 1.42 6.08
C ALA A 88 -7.23 1.15 4.72
N ALA A 89 -6.41 0.78 3.74
CA ALA A 89 -6.85 0.34 2.43
C ALA A 89 -6.95 -1.19 2.44
N VAL A 90 -8.16 -1.71 2.20
CA VAL A 90 -8.50 -3.14 2.28
C VAL A 90 -9.00 -3.62 0.91
N PRO A 91 -8.12 -4.23 0.09
CA PRO A 91 -8.53 -4.86 -1.16
C PRO A 91 -9.42 -6.07 -0.88
N VAL A 92 -10.61 -6.11 -1.46
CA VAL A 92 -11.54 -7.24 -1.45
C VAL A 92 -11.46 -7.92 -2.81
N MET A 93 -10.72 -9.02 -2.87
CA MET A 93 -10.32 -9.66 -4.13
C MET A 93 -11.14 -10.90 -4.42
N ARG A 94 -11.30 -11.24 -5.70
CA ARG A 94 -11.81 -12.53 -6.17
C ARG A 94 -10.74 -13.27 -6.95
N ASP A 95 -10.70 -14.58 -6.73
CA ASP A 95 -9.86 -15.46 -7.53
C ASP A 95 -10.58 -15.70 -8.87
N LEU A 96 -10.05 -15.14 -9.96
CA LEU A 96 -10.53 -15.39 -11.32
C LEU A 96 -9.72 -16.49 -12.02
N SER A 97 -9.01 -17.34 -11.27
CA SER A 97 -8.11 -18.37 -11.80
C SER A 97 -8.77 -19.35 -12.77
N ASP A 98 -10.09 -19.44 -12.77
CA ASP A 98 -10.89 -20.32 -13.62
C ASP A 98 -11.36 -19.61 -14.90
N ALA A 99 -11.28 -18.28 -14.93
CA ALA A 99 -11.65 -17.43 -16.05
C ALA A 99 -10.39 -16.99 -16.82
N LYS A 100 -10.50 -16.87 -18.14
CA LYS A 100 -9.43 -16.38 -19.01
C LYS A 100 -9.17 -14.87 -18.84
N ALA A 101 -8.94 -14.39 -17.62
CA ALA A 101 -8.47 -13.04 -17.34
C ALA A 101 -6.93 -13.02 -17.44
N ALA A 102 -6.37 -12.00 -18.09
CA ALA A 102 -4.94 -11.92 -18.41
C ALA A 102 -4.03 -11.74 -17.17
N ASP A 103 -4.65 -11.48 -16.02
CA ASP A 103 -4.05 -11.00 -14.76
C ASP A 103 -4.67 -11.66 -13.51
N GLY A 104 -5.63 -12.58 -13.69
CA GLY A 104 -6.04 -13.59 -12.69
C GLY A 104 -6.87 -13.12 -11.47
N HIS A 105 -7.08 -11.82 -11.29
CA HIS A 105 -7.86 -11.27 -10.16
C HIS A 105 -8.69 -10.05 -10.57
N ASP A 106 -9.90 -9.93 -10.01
CA ASP A 106 -10.65 -8.67 -9.93
C ASP A 106 -11.05 -8.41 -8.46
N GLY A 107 -11.53 -7.21 -8.15
CA GLY A 107 -11.87 -6.86 -6.79
C GLY A 107 -12.25 -5.40 -6.59
N ASP A 108 -12.71 -5.10 -5.40
CA ASP A 108 -13.03 -3.76 -4.90
C ASP A 108 -11.98 -3.29 -3.89
N LEU A 109 -12.02 -2.00 -3.55
CA LEU A 109 -11.15 -1.40 -2.54
C LEU A 109 -11.98 -0.64 -1.51
N ASP A 110 -11.97 -1.14 -0.28
CA ASP A 110 -12.50 -0.40 0.86
C ASP A 110 -11.41 0.49 1.45
N VAL A 111 -11.79 1.72 1.81
CA VAL A 111 -10.92 2.66 2.54
C VAL A 111 -11.57 3.00 3.87
N LEU A 112 -11.00 2.45 4.94
CA LEU A 112 -11.48 2.63 6.29
C LEU A 112 -10.73 3.78 6.96
N VAL A 113 -11.48 4.60 7.71
CA VAL A 113 -10.93 5.65 8.57
C VAL A 113 -11.13 5.23 10.00
N LEU A 114 -10.03 4.98 10.70
CA LEU A 114 -10.03 4.42 12.05
C LEU A 114 -9.34 5.39 13.00
N GLU A 115 -9.72 5.36 14.28
CA GLU A 115 -8.87 5.94 15.31
C GLU A 115 -7.58 5.11 15.43
N ARG A 116 -6.44 5.78 15.53
CA ARG A 116 -5.17 5.09 15.76
C ARG A 116 -5.15 4.59 17.21
N ALA A 117 -4.95 3.29 17.41
CA ALA A 117 -4.67 2.76 18.73
C ALA A 117 -3.41 3.44 19.30
N THR A 118 -3.54 4.04 20.49
CA THR A 118 -2.47 4.74 21.19
C THR A 118 -1.63 3.81 22.03
#